data_AF-A0AA46NIN1-F1
#
_entry.id   AF-A0AA46NIN1-F1
#
_cell.length_a   1.000
_cell.length_b   1.000
_cell.length_c   1.000
_cell.angle_alpha   90.00
_cell.angle_beta   90.00
_cell.angle_gamma   90.00
#
_symmetry.space_group_name_H-M   'P 1'
#
loop_
_entity.id
_entity.type
_entity.pdbx_description
1 polymer ?
#
loop_
_entity_poly.entity_id
_entity_poly.type
_entity_poly.pdbx_seq_one_letter_code
_entity_poly.pdbx_strand_id
1 'polypeptide(L)' 'MRNRFPGTCYYCNAHVKKGAGHFEKRQNAKGFRVIHAECVFKQREEKQKVNEVQS' A
#
# COMPACT_ATOMS: atom_id res chain seq x y z
N MET A 1 -6.27 8.24 3.73
CA MET A 1 -7.43 8.56 2.85
C MET A 1 -7.84 7.32 2.07
N ARG A 2 -9.15 7.12 1.85
CA ARG A 2 -9.65 6.07 0.95
C ARG A 2 -9.50 6.53 -0.49
N ASN A 3 -9.14 5.59 -1.35
CA ASN A 3 -8.96 5.80 -2.77
C ASN A 3 -10.26 6.29 -3.44
N ARG A 4 -10.26 7.44 -4.12
CA ARG A 4 -11.39 7.95 -4.93
C ARG A 4 -11.38 7.48 -6.40
N PHE A 5 -10.30 6.89 -6.91
CA PHE A 5 -10.12 6.45 -8.30
C PHE A 5 -9.58 5.01 -8.38
N PRO A 6 -10.20 4.09 -9.14
CA PRO A 6 -9.66 2.74 -9.27
C PRO A 6 -8.21 2.77 -9.77
N GLY A 7 -7.39 1.83 -9.32
CA GLY A 7 -5.97 1.79 -9.68
C GLY A 7 -5.33 0.45 -9.40
N THR A 8 -4.06 0.29 -9.73
CA THR A 8 -3.33 -0.96 -9.51
C THR A 8 -2.61 -0.92 -8.17
N CYS A 9 -2.81 -1.95 -7.36
CA CYS A 9 -2.09 -2.13 -6.11
C CYS A 9 -0.60 -2.35 -6.39
N TYR A 10 0.28 -1.52 -5.86
CA TYR A 10 1.72 -1.72 -6.09
C TYR A 10 2.31 -2.92 -5.33
N TYR A 11 1.58 -3.49 -4.36
CA TYR A 11 2.05 -4.62 -3.56
C TYR A 11 1.74 -5.96 -4.22
N CYS A 12 0.46 -6.19 -4.57
CA CYS A 12 0.03 -7.45 -5.17
C CYS A 12 -0.19 -7.36 -6.70
N ASN A 13 0.02 -6.19 -7.31
CA ASN A 13 -0.24 -5.91 -8.74
C ASN A 13 -1.70 -6.13 -9.19
N ALA A 14 -2.64 -6.37 -8.27
CA ALA A 14 -4.04 -6.57 -8.59
C ALA A 14 -4.83 -5.25 -8.64
N HIS A 15 -5.99 -5.29 -9.29
CA HIS A 15 -6.86 -4.13 -9.43
C HIS A 15 -7.51 -3.74 -8.09
N VAL A 16 -7.45 -2.46 -7.74
CA VAL A 16 -8.04 -1.86 -6.55
C VAL A 16 -9.26 -1.06 -6.97
N LYS A 17 -10.44 -1.49 -6.52
CA LYS A 17 -11.70 -0.78 -6.77
C LYS A 17 -11.70 0.59 -6.09
N LYS A 18 -12.45 1.53 -6.64
CA LYS A 18 -12.74 2.82 -6.01
C LYS A 18 -13.28 2.60 -4.59
N GLY A 19 -12.71 3.29 -3.61
CA GLY A 19 -13.08 3.22 -2.20
C GLY A 19 -12.44 2.06 -1.42
N ALA A 20 -11.87 1.06 -2.10
CA ALA A 20 -11.40 -0.19 -1.48
C ALA A 20 -9.92 -0.19 -1.06
N GLY A 21 -9.18 0.89 -1.33
CA GLY A 21 -7.75 0.98 -1.02
C GLY A 21 -7.32 2.34 -0.49
N HIS A 22 -6.01 2.50 -0.34
CA HIS A 22 -5.36 3.72 0.11
C HIS A 22 -4.51 4.34 -0.99
N PHE A 23 -4.38 5.67 -0.94
CA PHE A 23 -3.38 6.41 -1.71
C PHE A 23 -2.18 6.72 -0.82
N GLU A 24 -1.01 6.33 -1.29
CA GLU A 24 0.26 6.70 -0.69
C GLU A 24 1.05 7.60 -1.63
N LYS A 25 1.65 8.66 -1.08
CA LYS A 25 2.58 9.49 -1.85
C LYS A 25 3.86 8.70 -2.05
N ARG A 26 4.39 8.72 -3.28
CA ARG A 26 5.76 8.27 -3.50
C ARG A 26 6.70 9.24 -2.79
N GLN A 27 7.57 8.73 -1.91
CA GLN A 27 8.57 9.56 -1.23
C GLN A 27 9.61 10.11 -2.22
N ASN A 28 9.97 9.33 -3.25
CA ASN A 28 11.05 9.67 -4.19
C ASN A 28 10.56 10.08 -5.58
N ALA A 29 9.27 10.31 -5.79
CA ALA A 29 8.75 10.70 -7.10
C ALA A 29 7.46 11.53 -6.98
N LYS A 30 7.16 12.34 -8.00
CA LYS A 30 5.85 12.99 -8.10
C LYS A 30 4.79 11.92 -8.40
N GLY A 31 3.76 11.87 -7.58
CA GLY A 31 2.58 11.03 -7.81
C GLY A 31 2.14 10.20 -6.60
N PHE A 32 0.97 9.59 -6.75
CA PHE A 32 0.37 8.71 -5.76
C PHE A 32 0.39 7.27 -6.27
N ARG A 33 0.58 6.31 -5.37
CA ARG A 33 0.36 4.89 -5.62
C ARG A 33 -0.90 4.45 -4.90
N VAL A 34 -1.54 3.41 -5.43
CA VAL A 34 -2.68 2.76 -4.79
C VAL A 34 -2.21 1.46 -4.16
N ILE A 35 -2.75 1.15 -2.99
CA ILE A 35 -2.56 -0.14 -2.31
C ILE A 35 -3.89 -0.59 -1.69
N HIS A 36 -4.17 -1.89 -1.65
CA HIS A 36 -5.34 -2.40 -0.91
C HIS A 36 -5.17 -2.18 0.59
N ALA A 37 -6.27 -1.97 1.31
CA ALA A 37 -6.21 -1.88 2.78
C ALA A 37 -5.56 -3.13 3.41
N GLU A 38 -5.89 -4.32 2.89
CA GLU A 38 -5.30 -5.59 3.33
C GLU A 38 -3.79 -5.68 3.08
N CYS A 39 -3.31 -5.19 1.93
CA CYS A 39 -1.89 -5.17 1.61
C CYS A 39 -1.10 -4.21 2.52
N VAL A 40 -1.72 -3.12 2.99
CA VAL A 40 -1.10 -2.23 3.97
C VAL A 40 -0.86 -2.96 5.30
N PHE A 41 -1.81 -3.78 5.76
CA PHE A 41 -1.62 -4.57 6.98
C PHE A 41 -0.47 -5.57 6.82
N LYS A 42 -0.45 -6.33 5.73
CA LYS A 42 0.65 -7.26 5.43
C LYS A 42 2.00 -6.57 5.41
N GLN A 43 2.11 -5.44 4.73
CA GLN A 43 3.36 -4.68 4.66
C GLN A 43 3.82 -4.20 6.04
N ARG A 44 2.89 -3.82 6.93
CA ARG A 44 3.23 -3.43 8.31
C ARG A 44 3.70 -4.62 9.14
N GLU A 45 3.04 -5.77 9.01
CA GLU A 45 3.46 -7.01 9.69
C GLU A 45 4.85 -7.44 9.22
N GLU A 46 5.12 -7.41 7.91
CA GLU A 46 6.45 -7.71 7.35
C GLU A 46 7.51 -6.75 7.89
N LYS A 47 7.21 -5.45 7.95
CA LYS A 47 8.14 -4.46 8.47
C LYS A 47 8.43 -4.65 9.97
N GLN A 48 7.43 -5.07 10.76
CA GLN A 48 7.64 -5.40 12.16
C GLN A 48 8.55 -6.62 12.33
N LYS A 49 8.31 -7.69 11.54
CA LYS A 49 9.16 -8.89 11.56
C LYS A 49 10.61 -8.60 11.18
N VAL A 50 10.83 -7.76 10.17
CA VAL A 50 12.20 -7.36 9.75
C VAL A 50 12.91 -6.61 10.87
N ASN A 51 12.22 -5.72 11.59
CA ASN A 51 12.82 -5.00 12.72
C ASN A 51 13.19 -5.93 13.90
N GLU A 52 12.37 -6.94 14.18
CA GLU A 52 12.60 -7.89 15.27
C GLU A 52 13.79 -8.83 14.99
N VAL A 53 13.97 -9.25 13.73
CA VAL A 53 15.11 -10.09 13.31
C VAL A 53 16.44 -9.31 13.26
N GLN A 54 16.40 -7.97 13.26
CA GLN A 54 17.59 -7.12 13.28
C GLN A 54 18.00 -6.63 14.68
N SER A 55 17.31 -7.08 15.74
CA SER A 55 17.58 -6.72 17.15
C SER A 55 18.43 -7.75 17.87
#